data_AF-A0A1H0SFV7-F1
#
_entry.id   AF-A0A1H0SFV7-F1
#
_cell.length_a   1.000
_cell.length_b   1.000
_cell.length_c   1.000
_cell.angle_alpha   90.00
_cell.angle_beta   90.00
_cell.angle_gamma   90.00
#
_symmetry.space_group_name_H-M   'P 1'
#
loop_
_entity.id
_entity.type
_entity.pdbx_description
1 polymer ?
#
loop_
_entity_poly.entity_id
_entity_poly.type
_entity_poly.pdbx_seq_one_letter_code
_entity_poly.pdbx_strand_id
1 'polypeptide(L)'
;MAPWKHDWRLQDHAIRIFCAVSCSLLIIVAYSGYERVLALRRNFDIFSYAGTVATLVGLIIAVCEVLNGLRVSKSIQHEARSVLTHANRVDAAAGIGHCVSALNEVISYVNQNDYRFAWRCFVFFRKTYVRIFPKASGDGNPDGLNVLGQIEEVFAYALNRGVPGYLSRVQKTELVKKLLQVKQEIEASHPAGGKIDVAL
;
A
#
# COMPACT_ATOMS: atom_id res chain seq x y z
N MET A 1 6.42 19.34 -9.17
CA MET A 1 5.41 19.57 -10.24
C MET A 1 4.59 18.31 -10.48
N ALA A 2 3.27 18.34 -10.23
CA ALA A 2 2.38 17.18 -10.37
C ALA A 2 1.42 17.36 -11.56
N PRO A 3 1.61 16.68 -12.70
CA PRO A 3 0.71 16.77 -13.85
C PRO A 3 -0.22 15.55 -13.94
N TRP A 4 -0.99 15.24 -12.89
CA TRP A 4 -1.88 14.05 -12.90
C TRP A 4 -3.25 14.31 -12.27
N LYS A 5 -3.81 15.51 -12.45
CA LYS A 5 -5.16 15.85 -11.96
C LYS A 5 -6.24 16.01 -13.05
N HIS A 6 -5.89 15.73 -14.31
CA HIS A 6 -6.76 15.75 -15.48
C HIS A 6 -6.77 14.32 -16.05
N ASP A 7 -7.86 13.57 -16.28
CA ASP A 7 -9.11 13.96 -16.92
C ASP A 7 -10.20 12.87 -16.77
N TRP A 8 -10.30 12.20 -15.62
CA TRP A 8 -11.31 11.12 -15.46
C TRP A 8 -12.76 11.63 -15.62
N ARG A 9 -13.03 12.88 -15.20
CA ARG A 9 -14.33 13.53 -15.43
C ARG A 9 -14.58 13.79 -16.92
N LEU A 10 -13.56 14.25 -17.65
CA LEU A 10 -13.66 14.55 -19.08
C LEU A 10 -13.83 13.27 -19.91
N GLN A 11 -13.17 12.18 -19.52
CA GLN A 11 -13.36 10.87 -20.14
C GLN A 11 -14.74 10.27 -19.85
N ASP A 12 -15.27 10.42 -18.63
CA ASP A 12 -16.63 9.95 -18.30
C ASP A 12 -17.70 10.76 -19.07
N HIS A 13 -17.53 12.08 -19.16
CA HIS A 13 -18.38 12.92 -20.00
C HIS A 13 -18.28 12.54 -21.48
N ALA A 14 -17.07 12.27 -21.99
CA ALA A 14 -16.88 11.84 -23.39
C ALA A 14 -17.54 10.49 -23.70
N ILE A 15 -17.49 9.52 -22.78
CA ILE A 15 -18.16 8.22 -22.95
C ILE A 15 -19.68 8.39 -22.95
N ARG A 16 -20.23 9.21 -22.05
CA ARG A 16 -21.67 9.51 -22.01
C ARG A 16 -22.12 10.24 -23.28
N ILE A 17 -21.34 11.21 -23.75
CA ILE A 17 -21.59 11.93 -25.01
C ILE A 17 -21.54 10.95 -26.19
N PHE A 18 -20.55 10.06 -26.24
CA PHE A 18 -20.44 9.06 -27.30
C PHE A 18 -21.63 8.09 -27.31
N CYS A 19 -22.10 7.65 -26.13
CA CYS A 19 -23.30 6.83 -26.01
C CYS A 19 -24.57 7.58 -26.44
N ALA A 20 -24.70 8.86 -26.08
CA ALA A 20 -25.82 9.69 -26.51
C ALA A 20 -25.83 9.86 -28.04
N VAL A 21 -24.66 10.13 -28.64
CA VAL A 21 -24.49 10.28 -30.08
C VAL A 21 -24.78 8.95 -30.81
N SER A 22 -24.31 7.81 -30.31
CA SER A 22 -24.58 6.51 -30.93
C SER A 22 -26.07 6.12 -30.85
N CYS A 23 -26.75 6.46 -29.76
CA CYS A 23 -28.21 6.27 -29.63
C CYS A 23 -28.98 7.16 -30.62
N SER A 24 -28.60 8.44 -30.74
CA SER A 24 -29.22 9.34 -31.72
C SER A 24 -29.01 8.86 -33.17
N LEU A 25 -27.80 8.39 -33.50
CA LEU A 25 -27.50 7.79 -34.81
C LEU A 25 -28.36 6.56 -35.11
N LEU A 26 -28.53 5.67 -34.12
CA LEU A 26 -29.38 4.48 -34.29
C LEU A 26 -30.85 4.84 -34.52
N ILE A 27 -31.37 5.85 -33.81
CA ILE A 27 -32.74 6.33 -34.02
C ILE A 27 -32.90 6.91 -35.43
N ILE A 28 -31.92 7.71 -35.90
CA ILE A 28 -31.94 8.30 -37.25
C ILE A 28 -31.90 7.20 -38.32
N VAL A 29 -31.02 6.20 -38.16
CA VAL A 29 -30.92 5.07 -39.09
C VAL A 29 -32.21 4.24 -39.10
N ALA A 30 -32.78 3.95 -37.92
CA ALA A 30 -34.06 3.24 -37.80
C ALA A 30 -35.20 4.01 -38.49
N TYR A 31 -35.28 5.32 -38.29
CA TYR A 31 -36.30 6.17 -38.92
C TYR A 31 -36.13 6.23 -40.44
N SER A 32 -34.90 6.30 -40.95
CA SER A 32 -34.64 6.27 -42.40
C SER A 32 -34.91 4.90 -43.05
N GLY A 33 -34.77 3.82 -42.29
CA GLY A 33 -35.04 2.44 -42.73
C GLY A 33 -36.52 2.04 -42.64
N TYR A 34 -37.33 2.82 -41.92
CA TYR A 34 -38.76 2.57 -41.70
C TYR A 34 -39.53 2.36 -43.01
N GLU A 35 -39.32 3.25 -43.98
CA GLU A 35 -39.98 3.18 -45.30
C GLU A 35 -39.61 1.90 -46.08
N ARG A 36 -38.35 1.45 -45.98
CA ARG A 36 -37.90 0.20 -46.60
C ARG A 36 -38.49 -1.03 -45.92
N VAL A 37 -38.64 -1.00 -44.60
CA VAL A 37 -39.17 -2.14 -43.84
C VAL A 37 -40.69 -2.29 -44.03
N LEU A 38 -41.45 -1.19 -44.05
CA LEU A 38 -42.88 -1.23 -44.34
C LEU A 38 -43.17 -1.72 -45.76
N ALA A 39 -42.36 -1.31 -46.74
CA ALA A 39 -42.51 -1.73 -48.13
C ALA A 39 -42.34 -3.25 -48.32
N LEU A 40 -41.56 -3.93 -47.47
CA LEU A 40 -41.34 -5.38 -47.55
C LEU A 40 -42.45 -6.23 -46.90
N ARG A 41 -43.28 -5.69 -45.99
CA ARG A 41 -44.35 -6.46 -45.32
C ARG A 41 -45.60 -5.62 -45.07
N ARG A 42 -46.66 -5.94 -45.82
CA ARG A 42 -47.96 -5.25 -45.84
C ARG A 42 -48.77 -5.29 -44.52
N ASN A 43 -48.39 -6.13 -43.55
CA ASN A 43 -49.10 -6.33 -42.28
C ASN A 43 -48.21 -6.16 -41.02
N PHE A 44 -47.12 -5.39 -41.10
CA PHE A 44 -46.26 -5.18 -39.93
C PHE A 44 -46.83 -4.08 -39.03
N ASP A 45 -47.07 -4.40 -37.76
CA ASP A 45 -47.59 -3.44 -36.77
C ASP A 45 -46.48 -2.47 -36.32
N ILE A 46 -46.75 -1.17 -36.46
CA ILE A 46 -45.85 -0.07 -36.11
C ILE A 46 -45.41 -0.17 -34.65
N PHE A 47 -46.31 -0.64 -33.77
CA PHE A 47 -46.02 -0.79 -32.36
C PHE A 47 -44.95 -1.85 -32.08
N SER A 48 -44.94 -2.94 -32.86
CA SER A 48 -43.94 -4.00 -32.75
C SER A 48 -42.55 -3.53 -33.21
N TYR A 49 -42.50 -2.74 -34.29
CA TYR A 49 -41.25 -2.14 -34.76
C TYR A 49 -40.67 -1.13 -33.75
N ALA A 50 -41.50 -0.22 -33.23
CA ALA A 50 -41.06 0.74 -32.22
C ALA A 50 -40.57 0.04 -30.94
N GLY A 51 -41.27 -1.02 -30.50
CA GLY A 51 -40.87 -1.82 -29.35
C GLY A 51 -39.52 -2.55 -29.53
N THR A 52 -39.25 -3.09 -30.72
CA THR A 52 -37.97 -3.73 -31.03
C THR A 52 -36.80 -2.74 -31.10
N VAL A 53 -37.02 -1.55 -31.66
CA VAL A 53 -36.00 -0.49 -31.67
C VAL A 53 -35.72 0.01 -30.24
N ALA A 54 -36.77 0.24 -29.43
CA ALA A 54 -36.62 0.70 -28.05
C ALA A 54 -35.86 -0.31 -27.17
N THR A 55 -36.16 -1.60 -27.30
CA THR A 55 -35.46 -2.65 -26.55
C THR A 55 -34.00 -2.80 -26.99
N LEU A 56 -33.70 -2.67 -28.28
CA LEU A 56 -32.32 -2.68 -28.79
C LEU A 56 -31.50 -1.50 -28.24
N VAL A 57 -32.07 -0.29 -28.25
CA VAL A 57 -31.41 0.91 -27.68
C VAL A 57 -31.20 0.74 -26.18
N GLY A 58 -32.21 0.27 -25.45
CA GLY A 58 -32.08 -0.01 -24.02
C GLY A 58 -30.98 -1.02 -23.69
N LEU A 59 -30.85 -2.08 -24.52
CA LEU A 59 -29.80 -3.08 -24.35
C LEU A 59 -28.40 -2.48 -24.55
N ILE A 60 -28.22 -1.62 -25.56
CA ILE A 60 -26.92 -0.96 -25.82
C ILE A 60 -26.54 -0.04 -24.65
N ILE A 61 -27.49 0.74 -24.13
CA ILE A 61 -27.27 1.61 -22.97
C ILE A 61 -26.83 0.78 -21.76
N ALA A 62 -27.54 -0.32 -21.48
CA ALA A 62 -27.23 -1.20 -20.36
C ALA A 62 -25.82 -1.80 -20.47
N VAL A 63 -25.42 -2.28 -21.66
CA VAL A 63 -24.07 -2.83 -21.88
C VAL A 63 -23.00 -1.74 -21.69
N CYS A 64 -23.22 -0.55 -22.24
CA CYS A 64 -22.29 0.57 -22.08
C CYS A 64 -22.13 0.99 -20.62
N GLU A 65 -23.22 1.03 -19.86
CA GLU A 65 -23.21 1.38 -18.44
C GLU A 65 -22.43 0.35 -17.61
N VAL A 66 -22.65 -0.95 -17.84
CA VAL A 66 -21.90 -2.02 -17.18
C VAL A 66 -20.41 -1.93 -17.49
N LEU A 67 -20.04 -1.72 -18.76
CA LEU A 67 -18.63 -1.57 -19.14
C LEU A 67 -17.97 -0.35 -18.48
N ASN A 68 -18.69 0.76 -18.38
CA ASN A 68 -18.18 1.95 -17.70
C ASN A 68 -17.99 1.69 -16.20
N GLY A 69 -18.97 1.04 -15.55
CA GLY A 69 -18.88 0.64 -14.15
C GLY A 69 -17.66 -0.25 -13.86
N LEU A 70 -17.37 -1.22 -14.75
CA LEU A 70 -16.18 -2.07 -14.63
C LEU A 70 -14.87 -1.28 -14.78
N ARG A 71 -14.82 -0.29 -15.69
CA ARG A 71 -13.64 0.56 -15.89
C ARG A 71 -13.37 1.45 -14.68
N VAL A 72 -14.40 2.11 -14.16
CA VAL A 72 -14.31 2.94 -12.96
C VAL A 72 -13.85 2.10 -11.77
N SER A 73 -14.43 0.91 -11.58
CA SER A 73 -14.04 0.00 -10.50
C SER A 73 -12.56 -0.40 -10.59
N LYS A 74 -12.06 -0.75 -11.78
CA LYS A 74 -10.63 -1.06 -11.99
C LYS A 74 -9.73 0.14 -11.72
N SER A 75 -10.15 1.34 -12.13
CA SER A 75 -9.41 2.58 -11.88
C SER A 75 -9.28 2.87 -10.39
N ILE A 76 -10.40 2.77 -9.64
CA ILE A 76 -10.42 2.96 -8.18
C ILE A 76 -9.54 1.90 -7.51
N GLN A 77 -9.60 0.64 -7.95
CA GLN A 77 -8.75 -0.42 -7.40
C GLN A 77 -7.26 -0.13 -7.63
N HIS A 78 -6.90 0.42 -8.79
CA HIS A 78 -5.52 0.78 -9.09
C HIS A 78 -5.04 1.96 -8.21
N GLU A 79 -5.86 3.00 -8.07
CA GLU A 79 -5.56 4.15 -7.22
C GLU A 79 -5.46 3.75 -5.74
N ALA A 80 -6.40 2.94 -5.25
CA ALA A 80 -6.36 2.42 -3.89
C ALA A 80 -5.11 1.58 -3.61
N ARG A 81 -4.67 0.75 -4.58
CA ARG A 81 -3.40 0.01 -4.48
C ARG A 81 -2.21 0.96 -4.45
N SER A 82 -2.19 1.99 -5.29
CA SER A 82 -1.13 3.00 -5.30
C SER A 82 -1.02 3.71 -3.94
N VAL A 83 -2.15 4.18 -3.40
CA VAL A 83 -2.21 4.80 -2.07
C VAL A 83 -1.74 3.83 -0.98
N LEU A 84 -2.18 2.57 -1.03
CA LEU A 84 -1.75 1.56 -0.07
C LEU A 84 -0.24 1.28 -0.14
N THR A 85 0.35 1.24 -1.34
CA THR A 85 1.81 1.09 -1.48
C THR A 85 2.57 2.29 -0.90
N HIS A 86 2.04 3.51 -1.07
CA HIS A 86 2.64 4.71 -0.50
C HIS A 86 2.52 4.71 1.03
N ALA A 87 1.34 4.37 1.57
CA ALA A 87 1.12 4.24 3.01
C ALA A 87 2.05 3.18 3.62
N ASN A 88 2.17 2.00 3.00
CA ASN A 88 3.09 0.95 3.45
C ASN A 88 4.55 1.41 3.43
N ARG A 89 4.96 2.20 2.43
CA ARG A 89 6.32 2.77 2.37
C ARG A 89 6.56 3.77 3.51
N VAL A 90 5.58 4.63 3.80
CA VAL A 90 5.65 5.58 4.91
C VAL A 90 5.67 4.84 6.26
N ASP A 91 4.81 3.85 6.45
CA ASP A 91 4.76 3.02 7.65
C ASP A 91 6.07 2.23 7.85
N ALA A 92 6.66 1.70 6.78
CA ALA A 92 7.97 1.05 6.86
C ALA A 92 9.07 2.04 7.29
N ALA A 93 9.09 3.25 6.72
CA ALA A 93 10.04 4.29 7.10
C ALA A 93 9.85 4.75 8.56
N ALA A 94 8.59 4.96 8.98
CA ALA A 94 8.25 5.30 10.37
C ALA A 94 8.65 4.16 11.33
N GLY A 95 8.38 2.91 10.94
CA GLY A 95 8.77 1.72 11.70
C GLY A 95 10.28 1.66 11.96
N ILE A 96 11.09 1.98 10.96
CA ILE A 96 12.56 2.03 11.10
C ILE A 96 12.97 3.13 12.08
N GLY A 97 12.36 4.32 11.98
CA GLY A 97 12.57 5.41 12.94
C GLY A 97 12.23 5.00 14.38
N HIS A 98 11.15 4.24 14.57
CA HIS A 98 10.79 3.66 15.87
C HIS A 98 11.82 2.63 16.35
N CYS A 99 12.35 1.76 15.48
CA CYS A 99 13.40 0.81 15.81
C CYS A 99 14.70 1.50 16.27
N VAL A 100 15.15 2.52 15.54
CA VAL A 100 16.36 3.27 15.89
C VAL A 100 16.17 4.04 17.20
N SER A 101 15.00 4.66 17.40
CA SER A 101 14.69 5.37 18.64
C SER A 101 14.66 4.42 19.84
N ALA A 102 14.01 3.25 19.71
CA ALA A 102 13.99 2.23 20.74
C ALA A 102 15.41 1.72 21.08
N LEU A 103 16.28 1.52 20.08
CA LEU A 103 17.68 1.15 20.34
C LEU A 103 18.46 2.24 21.09
N ASN A 104 18.24 3.52 20.76
CA ASN A 104 18.86 4.62 21.49
C ASN A 104 18.38 4.66 22.96
N GLU A 105 17.10 4.39 23.22
CA GLU A 105 16.57 4.26 24.58
C GLU A 105 17.22 3.09 25.33
N VAL A 106 17.36 1.92 24.70
CA VAL A 106 18.07 0.77 25.28
C VAL A 106 19.50 1.16 25.67
N ILE A 107 20.24 1.83 24.79
CA ILE A 107 21.60 2.30 25.07
C ILE A 107 21.62 3.29 26.24
N SER A 108 20.65 4.22 26.29
CA SER A 108 20.51 5.18 27.39
C SER A 108 20.28 4.48 28.74
N TYR A 109 19.36 3.51 28.79
CA TYR A 109 19.09 2.73 30.02
C TYR A 109 20.25 1.82 30.42
N VAL A 110 20.97 1.23 29.45
CA VAL A 110 22.22 0.50 29.72
C VAL A 110 23.25 1.44 30.35
N ASN A 111 23.36 2.67 29.86
CA ASN A 111 24.28 3.67 30.42
C ASN A 111 23.91 4.08 31.85
N GLN A 112 22.62 4.18 32.15
CA GLN A 112 22.09 4.46 33.50
C GLN A 112 22.11 3.25 34.45
N ASN A 113 22.52 2.08 33.96
CA ASN A 113 22.49 0.78 34.68
C ASN A 113 21.08 0.27 35.01
N ASP A 114 20.06 0.80 34.32
CA ASP A 114 18.65 0.41 34.46
C ASP A 114 18.32 -0.76 33.52
N TYR A 115 18.93 -1.91 33.79
CA TYR A 115 18.83 -3.10 32.93
C TYR A 115 17.41 -3.64 32.76
N ARG A 116 16.53 -3.41 33.75
CA ARG A 116 15.11 -3.80 33.69
C ARG A 116 14.32 -3.02 32.64
N PHE A 117 14.60 -1.74 32.50
CA PHE A 117 13.99 -0.89 31.48
C PHE A 117 14.63 -1.13 30.12
N ALA A 118 15.97 -1.25 30.07
CA ALA A 118 16.69 -1.61 28.86
C ALA A 118 16.15 -2.89 28.21
N TRP A 119 15.93 -3.94 29.01
CA TRP A 119 15.33 -5.19 28.51
C TRP A 119 13.93 -5.02 27.93
N ARG A 120 13.04 -4.29 28.61
CA ARG A 120 11.68 -4.05 28.13
C ARG A 120 11.69 -3.32 26.79
N CYS A 121 12.52 -2.27 26.67
CA CYS A 121 12.70 -1.53 25.42
C CYS A 121 13.30 -2.44 24.33
N PHE A 122 14.21 -3.35 24.68
CA PHE A 122 14.80 -4.30 23.75
C PHE A 122 13.79 -5.33 23.21
N VAL A 123 12.93 -5.89 24.07
CA VAL A 123 11.85 -6.80 23.64
C VAL A 123 10.85 -6.07 22.74
N PHE A 124 10.51 -4.83 23.06
CA PHE A 124 9.65 -3.99 22.21
C PHE A 124 10.29 -3.72 20.85
N PHE A 125 11.57 -3.37 20.83
CA PHE A 125 12.37 -3.23 19.61
C PHE A 125 12.31 -4.51 18.77
N ARG A 126 12.57 -5.69 19.36
CA ARG A 126 12.55 -6.97 18.64
C ARG A 126 11.20 -7.26 18.00
N LYS A 127 10.10 -7.04 18.73
CA LYS A 127 8.74 -7.23 18.20
C LYS A 127 8.47 -6.32 17.01
N THR A 128 8.92 -5.07 17.08
CA THR A 128 8.78 -4.07 16.01
C THR A 128 9.66 -4.42 14.81
N TYR A 129 10.90 -4.86 15.06
CA TYR A 129 11.87 -5.29 14.05
C TYR A 129 11.35 -6.47 13.22
N VAL A 130 10.83 -7.53 13.85
CA VAL A 130 10.26 -8.70 13.15
C VAL A 130 9.05 -8.32 12.31
N ARG A 131 8.22 -7.38 12.78
CA ARG A 131 7.05 -6.89 12.03
C ARG A 131 7.45 -6.14 10.75
N ILE A 132 8.54 -5.37 10.79
CA ILE A 132 9.01 -4.58 9.64
C ILE A 132 9.86 -5.45 8.69
N PHE A 133 10.64 -6.39 9.23
CA PHE A 133 11.53 -7.27 8.49
C PHE A 133 11.14 -8.74 8.66
N PRO A 134 9.99 -9.19 8.12
CA PRO A 134 9.55 -10.58 8.25
C PRO A 134 10.52 -11.58 7.59
N LYS A 135 11.28 -11.15 6.56
CA LYS A 135 12.33 -11.96 5.91
C LYS A 135 13.60 -12.13 6.74
N ALA A 136 13.83 -11.32 7.78
CA ALA A 136 14.95 -11.56 8.68
C ALA A 136 14.76 -12.85 9.48
N SER A 137 13.51 -13.23 9.78
CA SER A 137 13.16 -14.43 10.56
C SER A 137 13.04 -15.73 9.75
N GLY A 138 13.07 -15.65 8.42
CA GLY A 138 12.95 -16.81 7.53
C GLY A 138 14.01 -16.79 6.44
N ASP A 139 15.02 -17.65 6.59
CA ASP A 139 15.85 -18.20 5.52
C ASP A 139 16.95 -17.32 4.86
N GLY A 140 17.15 -16.05 5.27
CA GLY A 140 18.08 -15.16 4.57
C GLY A 140 19.32 -14.63 5.32
N ASN A 141 19.31 -14.57 6.66
CA ASN A 141 20.46 -14.07 7.43
C ASN A 141 20.51 -14.72 8.82
N PRO A 142 21.18 -15.88 8.97
CA PRO A 142 21.32 -16.56 10.25
C PRO A 142 22.09 -15.73 11.29
N ASP A 143 22.90 -14.75 10.85
CA ASP A 143 23.72 -13.94 11.76
C ASP A 143 22.94 -12.82 12.45
N GLY A 144 21.96 -12.19 11.80
CA GLY A 144 21.22 -11.06 12.37
C GLY A 144 20.37 -11.45 13.59
N LEU A 145 19.64 -12.57 13.51
CA LEU A 145 18.90 -13.10 14.67
C LEU A 145 19.84 -13.65 15.74
N ASN A 146 21.01 -14.16 15.37
CA ASN A 146 22.00 -14.66 16.30
C ASN A 146 22.58 -13.51 17.16
N VAL A 147 22.89 -12.36 16.56
CA VAL A 147 23.34 -11.16 17.30
C VAL A 147 22.25 -10.62 18.24
N LEU A 148 20.99 -10.55 17.78
CA LEU A 148 19.87 -10.14 18.66
C LEU A 148 19.66 -11.13 19.81
N GLY A 149 19.79 -12.44 19.56
CA GLY A 149 19.71 -13.48 20.58
C GLY A 149 20.86 -13.41 21.60
N GLN A 150 22.07 -13.10 21.16
CA GLN A 150 23.21 -12.90 22.06
C GLN A 150 23.03 -11.67 22.96
N ILE A 151 22.49 -10.58 22.41
CA ILE A 151 22.14 -9.38 23.21
C ILE A 151 21.05 -9.74 24.22
N GLU A 152 20.08 -10.55 23.81
CA GLU A 152 19.00 -11.04 24.66
C GLU A 152 19.52 -11.85 25.85
N GLU A 153 20.45 -12.78 25.59
CA GLU A 153 21.09 -13.61 26.61
C GLU A 153 21.87 -12.76 27.63
N VAL A 154 22.60 -11.73 27.19
CA VAL A 154 23.33 -10.80 28.07
C VAL A 154 22.37 -10.03 28.99
N PHE A 155 21.21 -9.60 28.48
CA PHE A 155 20.20 -8.97 29.32
C PHE A 155 19.54 -9.96 30.28
N ALA A 156 19.24 -11.17 29.85
CA ALA A 156 18.69 -12.22 30.71
C ALA A 156 19.65 -12.58 31.87
N TYR A 157 20.95 -12.65 31.58
CA TYR A 157 22.00 -12.82 32.58
C TYR A 157 22.04 -11.66 33.59
N ALA A 158 21.96 -10.42 33.10
CA ALA A 158 21.94 -9.22 33.95
C ALA A 158 20.69 -9.12 34.83
N LEU A 159 19.54 -9.61 34.36
CA LEU A 159 18.25 -9.61 35.08
C LEU A 159 18.17 -10.69 36.16
N ASN A 160 18.61 -11.91 35.85
CA ASN A 160 18.48 -13.07 36.76
C ASN A 160 19.36 -12.96 38.01
N ARG A 161 20.36 -12.08 38.02
CA ARG A 161 21.24 -11.86 39.19
C ARG A 161 20.74 -10.78 40.16
N GLY A 162 19.61 -10.12 39.90
CA GLY A 162 18.87 -9.34 40.89
C GLY A 162 19.54 -8.09 41.48
N VAL A 163 20.78 -7.76 41.09
CA VAL A 163 21.54 -6.61 41.64
C VAL A 163 21.76 -5.54 40.57
N PRO A 164 21.32 -4.29 40.78
CA PRO A 164 21.59 -3.18 39.86
C PRO A 164 23.11 -2.89 39.83
N GLY A 165 23.73 -3.01 38.64
CA GLY A 165 25.15 -2.69 38.42
C GLY A 165 26.08 -3.85 38.03
N TYR A 166 25.54 -5.03 37.68
CA TYR A 166 26.36 -6.25 37.59
C TYR A 166 27.12 -6.49 36.27
N LEU A 167 26.84 -5.74 35.20
CA LEU A 167 27.66 -5.86 33.97
C LEU A 167 29.00 -5.15 34.19
N SER A 168 30.10 -5.89 34.00
CA SER A 168 31.43 -5.29 34.07
C SER A 168 31.55 -4.15 33.05
N ARG A 169 32.39 -3.16 33.32
CA ARG A 169 32.61 -2.04 32.38
C ARG A 169 32.95 -2.53 30.96
N VAL A 170 33.65 -3.66 30.86
CA VAL A 170 33.98 -4.33 29.61
C VAL A 170 32.72 -4.90 28.94
N GLN A 171 31.90 -5.67 29.66
CA GLN A 171 30.66 -6.25 29.14
C GLN A 171 29.64 -5.18 28.72
N LYS A 172 29.55 -4.08 29.47
CA LYS A 172 28.72 -2.93 29.10
C LYS A 172 29.18 -2.29 27.79
N THR A 173 30.48 -2.12 27.62
CA THR A 173 31.06 -1.56 26.39
C THR A 173 30.83 -2.50 25.19
N GLU A 174 30.97 -3.82 25.40
CA GLU A 174 30.69 -4.82 24.38
C GLU A 174 29.21 -4.85 23.98
N LEU A 175 28.30 -4.81 24.96
CA LEU A 175 26.86 -4.75 24.73
C LEU A 175 26.47 -3.50 23.93
N VAL A 176 26.99 -2.33 24.30
CA VAL A 176 26.76 -1.07 23.57
C VAL A 176 27.33 -1.16 22.15
N LYS A 177 28.51 -1.77 21.97
CA LYS A 177 29.09 -1.97 20.63
C LYS A 177 28.22 -2.87 19.75
N LYS A 178 27.68 -3.97 20.28
CA LYS A 178 26.75 -4.85 19.56
C LYS A 178 25.44 -4.12 19.22
N LEU A 179 24.88 -3.33 20.13
CA LEU A 179 23.69 -2.51 19.88
C LEU A 179 23.93 -1.45 18.80
N LEU A 180 25.12 -0.83 18.77
CA LEU A 180 25.51 0.13 17.74
C LEU A 180 25.70 -0.53 16.38
N GLN A 181 26.22 -1.75 16.32
CA GLN A 181 26.31 -2.52 15.07
C GLN A 181 24.91 -2.80 14.50
N VAL A 182 23.98 -3.27 15.32
CA VAL A 182 22.58 -3.49 14.90
C VAL A 182 21.93 -2.18 14.43
N LYS A 183 22.19 -1.06 15.12
CA LYS A 183 21.72 0.26 14.68
C LYS A 183 22.27 0.63 13.31
N GLN A 184 23.57 0.45 13.08
CA GLN A 184 24.22 0.72 11.80
C GLN A 184 23.70 -0.18 10.68
N GLU A 185 23.41 -1.46 10.96
CA GLU A 185 22.80 -2.37 9.98
C GLU A 185 21.39 -1.93 9.59
N ILE A 186 20.59 -1.47 10.57
CA ILE A 186 19.25 -0.94 10.31
C ILE A 186 19.33 0.34 9.48
N GLU A 187 20.23 1.27 9.81
CA GLU A 187 20.45 2.51 9.06
C GLU A 187 21.04 2.25 7.66
N ALA A 188 21.90 1.24 7.50
CA ALA A 188 22.46 0.84 6.22
C ALA A 188 21.41 0.16 5.33
N SER A 189 20.49 -0.60 5.92
CA SER A 189 19.39 -1.21 5.18
C SER A 189 18.43 -0.17 4.58
N HIS A 190 18.35 1.03 5.15
CA HIS A 190 17.58 2.17 4.66
C HIS A 190 18.26 3.49 5.06
N PRO A 191 19.09 4.11 4.19
CA PRO A 191 19.64 5.42 4.50
C PRO A 191 18.48 6.38 4.76
N ALA A 192 18.46 7.02 5.93
CA ALA A 192 17.42 7.94 6.39
C ALA A 192 17.20 9.17 5.47
N GLY A 193 17.96 9.27 4.38
CA GLY A 193 17.68 10.12 3.23
C GLY A 193 17.40 9.26 2.01
N GLY A 194 16.30 8.50 2.01
CA GLY A 194 15.69 8.15 0.73
C GLY A 194 15.44 9.48 0.04
N LYS A 195 16.19 9.75 -1.05
CA LYS A 195 16.09 10.99 -1.83
C LYS A 195 14.63 11.42 -1.85
N ILE A 196 14.31 12.41 -1.03
CA ILE A 196 13.11 13.17 -1.25
C ILE A 196 13.53 13.98 -2.47
N ASP A 197 13.22 13.47 -3.67
CA ASP A 197 13.09 14.33 -4.84
C ASP A 197 11.94 15.28 -4.52
N VAL A 198 12.22 16.27 -3.66
CA VAL A 198 11.50 17.52 -3.62
C VAL A 198 11.94 18.19 -4.90
N ALA A 199 11.26 17.84 -5.99
CA ALA A 199 11.29 18.62 -7.21
C ALA A 199 10.70 20.00 -6.87
N LEU A 200 11.58 20.87 -6.38
CA LEU A 200 11.42 22.32 -6.30
C LEU A 200 11.44 22.88 -7.73
#